data_AF-A0A950GEW7-F1
#
_entry.id   AF-A0A950GEW7-F1
#
_cell.length_a   1.000
_cell.length_b   1.000
_cell.length_c   1.000
_cell.angle_alpha   90.00
_cell.angle_beta   90.00
_cell.angle_gamma   90.00
#
_symmetry.space_group_name_H-M   'P 1'
#
loop_
_entity.id
_entity.type
_entity.pdbx_description
1 polymer ?
#
loop_
_entity_poly.entity_id
_entity_poly.type
_entity_poly.pdbx_seq_one_letter_code
_entity_poly.pdbx_strand_id
1 'polypeptide(L)'
;SWRYPAAWDMLLFGLRIGPHPRCVVTTTPRPVAIIRELLSREDCVITRGSSFENKANLAPQFFASIVRRYQGTRLGRQELDAELLEDVAGSLWQLAKIDQLRVNACPPLKRVVVALDPSGTGDPEADEAGIVVCGLGADEHGYVLADLSGQYSPNEWAKIAIAAYHTHGADRIIAEQNFGAAMVESVLRATDPNIPYRGVTASRGKVQRAEPVAAIYEQGRVHHVGVFSQLEDELTLFSTAGYMGDGSPGRADALVWCLTDLMNQPMNSYGVFEYYRQRAAEIAAAETDDDEDDEAPSDRPSVIAPVADWRRRYDRLLTRPTPSHPDLPETDPEKIEHVNGCGMKSEYARGSLEWQRQQQQGNR
;
A
#
# COMPACT_ATOMS: atom_id res chain seq x y z
N SER A 1 29.43 0.04 2.58
CA SER A 1 29.67 0.96 3.71
C SER A 1 30.63 0.32 4.69
N TRP A 2 31.54 1.10 5.26
CA TRP A 2 32.50 0.63 6.27
C TRP A 2 31.76 0.20 7.55
N ARG A 3 32.19 -0.93 8.14
CA ARG A 3 31.56 -1.53 9.33
C ARG A 3 31.69 -0.67 10.60
N TYR A 4 32.70 0.20 10.65
CA TYR A 4 33.05 1.00 11.82
C TYR A 4 33.28 2.47 11.42
N PRO A 5 32.34 3.40 11.73
CA PRO A 5 32.47 4.81 11.38
C PRO A 5 33.76 5.47 11.90
N ALA A 6 34.20 5.11 13.11
CA ALA A 6 35.42 5.64 13.73
C ALA A 6 36.71 5.39 12.92
N ALA A 7 36.71 4.42 12.00
CA ALA A 7 37.85 4.18 11.11
C ALA A 7 38.09 5.38 10.16
N TRP A 8 37.03 6.07 9.75
CA TRP A 8 37.13 7.27 8.93
C TRP A 8 37.78 8.42 9.70
N ASP A 9 37.34 8.67 10.92
CA ASP A 9 37.88 9.73 11.77
C ASP A 9 39.39 9.52 12.02
N MET A 10 39.78 8.27 12.29
CA MET A 10 41.20 7.91 12.47
C MET A 10 42.01 8.06 11.18
N LEU A 11 41.42 7.77 10.02
CA LEU A 11 42.06 8.02 8.73
C LEU A 11 42.32 9.51 8.51
N LEU A 12 41.35 10.38 8.85
CA LEU A 12 41.49 11.83 8.68
C LEU A 12 42.65 12.40 9.50
N PHE A 13 42.89 11.91 10.72
CA PHE A 13 44.09 12.29 11.51
C PHE A 13 45.42 11.89 10.86
N GLY A 14 45.39 10.96 9.90
CA GLY A 14 46.54 10.58 9.07
C GLY A 14 46.85 11.57 7.94
N LEU A 15 45.88 12.39 7.52
CA LEU A 15 46.00 13.35 6.42
C LEU A 15 46.70 14.66 6.86
N ARG A 16 47.94 14.55 7.37
CA ARG A 16 48.65 15.67 8.03
C ARG A 16 49.97 16.09 7.38
N ILE A 17 50.30 15.54 6.21
CA ILE A 17 51.58 15.81 5.52
C ILE A 17 51.30 16.55 4.21
N GLY A 18 52.08 17.60 3.94
CA GLY A 18 52.04 18.37 2.69
C GLY A 18 51.08 19.57 2.74
N PRO A 19 51.10 20.43 1.71
CA PRO A 19 50.30 21.65 1.66
C PRO A 19 48.81 21.41 1.37
N HIS A 20 48.49 20.30 0.69
CA HIS A 20 47.13 19.94 0.27
C HIS A 20 46.91 18.42 0.35
N PRO A 21 46.79 17.83 1.55
CA PRO A 21 46.48 16.41 1.68
C PRO A 21 45.10 16.12 1.06
N ARG A 22 45.00 15.04 0.28
CA ARG A 22 43.77 14.62 -0.42
C ARG A 22 43.44 13.17 -0.09
N CYS A 23 42.15 12.86 -0.07
CA CYS A 23 41.63 11.50 0.10
C CYS A 23 40.77 11.12 -1.12
N VAL A 24 40.85 9.85 -1.52
CA VAL A 24 39.97 9.29 -2.57
C VAL A 24 39.15 8.19 -1.92
N VAL A 25 37.82 8.30 -2.03
CA VAL A 25 36.86 7.31 -1.52
C VAL A 25 36.14 6.70 -2.71
N THR A 26 36.15 5.36 -2.80
CA THR A 26 35.38 4.62 -3.79
C THR A 26 34.42 3.67 -3.08
N THR A 27 33.15 3.71 -3.45
CA THR A 27 32.11 2.86 -2.86
C THR A 27 30.87 2.86 -3.75
N THR A 28 30.03 1.84 -3.63
CA THR A 28 28.61 1.98 -3.99
C THR A 28 27.89 2.82 -2.92
N PRO A 29 27.09 3.80 -3.33
CA PRO A 29 26.52 4.81 -2.43
C PRO A 29 25.44 4.18 -1.55
N ARG A 30 25.72 4.02 -0.26
CA ARG A 30 24.69 3.72 0.74
C ARG A 30 24.36 5.00 1.51
N PRO A 31 23.10 5.23 1.92
CA PRO A 31 22.63 6.45 2.62
C PRO A 31 23.09 6.55 4.09
N VAL A 32 24.34 6.18 4.38
CA VAL A 32 24.94 6.31 5.71
C VAL A 32 25.42 7.74 5.95
N ALA A 33 25.40 8.18 7.21
CA ALA A 33 25.68 9.58 7.59
C ALA A 33 26.98 10.13 7.01
N ILE A 34 28.07 9.35 7.06
CA ILE A 34 29.37 9.71 6.49
C ILE A 34 29.31 9.99 4.97
N ILE A 35 28.56 9.21 4.20
CA ILE A 35 28.43 9.42 2.75
C ILE A 35 27.60 10.68 2.47
N ARG A 36 26.53 10.91 3.24
CA ARG A 36 25.73 12.13 3.16
C ARG A 36 26.55 13.39 3.45
N GLU A 37 27.34 13.35 4.52
CA GLU A 37 28.23 14.44 4.89
C GLU A 37 29.23 14.74 3.76
N LEU A 38 29.92 13.72 3.23
CA LEU A 38 30.89 13.89 2.14
C LEU A 38 30.26 14.45 0.86
N LEU A 39 29.01 14.09 0.55
CA LEU A 39 28.30 14.61 -0.62
C LEU A 39 27.83 16.06 -0.45
N SER A 40 27.64 16.52 0.78
CA SER A 40 27.22 17.89 1.10
C SER A 40 28.38 18.90 1.14
N ARG A 41 29.63 18.42 1.14
CA ARG A 41 30.84 19.24 1.29
C ARG A 41 31.25 19.91 -0.02
N GLU A 42 31.41 21.23 0.01
CA GLU A 42 31.87 22.02 -1.14
C GLU A 42 33.32 21.71 -1.58
N ASP A 43 34.14 21.16 -0.67
CA ASP A 43 35.53 20.78 -0.94
C ASP A 43 35.69 19.34 -1.45
N CYS A 44 34.59 18.64 -1.72
CA CYS A 44 34.58 17.28 -2.26
C CYS A 44 34.21 17.27 -3.75
N VAL A 45 35.09 16.68 -4.57
CA VAL A 45 34.79 16.41 -5.98
C VAL A 45 34.10 15.07 -6.08
N ILE A 46 32.87 15.07 -6.59
CA ILE A 46 32.05 13.87 -6.73
C ILE A 46 32.13 13.36 -8.17
N THR A 47 32.42 12.08 -8.32
CA THR A 47 32.34 11.38 -9.60
C THR A 47 31.46 10.16 -9.43
N ARG A 48 30.49 9.98 -10.33
CA ARG A 48 29.60 8.81 -10.38
C ARG A 48 29.84 8.09 -11.70
N GLY A 49 29.57 6.79 -11.73
CA GLY A 49 29.66 5.99 -12.94
C GLY A 49 28.77 4.77 -12.84
N SER A 50 27.93 4.57 -13.85
CA SER A 50 27.06 3.40 -13.95
C SER A 50 27.79 2.21 -14.56
N SER A 51 27.30 1.00 -14.27
CA SER A 51 27.73 -0.22 -14.96
C SER A 51 27.45 -0.16 -16.47
N PHE A 52 26.47 0.65 -16.90
CA PHE A 52 26.12 0.82 -18.30
C PHE A 52 27.16 1.65 -19.08
N GLU A 53 27.76 2.66 -18.45
CA GLU A 53 28.88 3.43 -19.05
C GLU A 53 30.11 2.55 -19.31
N ASN A 54 30.34 1.55 -18.46
CA ASN A 54 31.47 0.64 -18.60
C ASN A 54 31.16 -0.63 -19.41
N LYS A 55 30.04 -0.66 -20.15
CA LYS A 55 29.54 -1.85 -20.85
C LYS A 55 30.58 -2.50 -21.77
N ALA A 56 31.40 -1.71 -22.46
CA ALA A 56 32.42 -2.20 -23.39
C ALA A 56 33.49 -3.09 -22.70
N ASN A 57 33.73 -2.90 -21.39
CA ASN A 57 34.73 -3.63 -20.63
C ASN A 57 34.14 -4.75 -19.77
N LEU A 58 32.81 -4.92 -19.78
CA LEU A 58 32.10 -5.89 -18.96
C LEU A 58 31.69 -7.10 -19.78
N ALA A 59 31.72 -8.28 -19.15
CA ALA A 59 31.33 -9.52 -19.81
C ALA A 59 29.86 -9.46 -20.28
N PRO A 60 29.53 -9.91 -21.50
CA PRO A 60 28.14 -9.97 -21.96
C PRO A 60 27.21 -10.75 -21.01
N GLN A 61 27.75 -11.78 -20.35
CA GLN A 61 27.03 -12.59 -19.37
C GLN A 61 26.60 -11.80 -18.13
N PHE A 62 27.37 -10.77 -17.72
CA PHE A 62 27.00 -9.90 -16.60
C PHE A 62 25.70 -9.15 -16.91
N PHE A 63 25.55 -8.63 -18.13
CA PHE A 63 24.31 -7.97 -18.55
C PHE A 63 23.14 -8.96 -18.66
N ALA A 64 23.40 -10.15 -19.21
CA ALA A 64 22.37 -11.17 -19.39
C ALA A 64 21.81 -11.73 -18.07
N SER A 65 22.61 -11.71 -16.99
CA SER A 65 22.27 -12.33 -15.70
C SER A 65 22.05 -11.35 -14.56
N ILE A 66 22.99 -10.44 -14.32
CA ILE A 66 22.96 -9.50 -13.18
C ILE A 66 22.13 -8.29 -13.54
N VAL A 67 22.43 -7.61 -14.64
CA VAL A 67 21.69 -6.41 -15.04
C VAL A 67 20.23 -6.76 -15.29
N ARG A 68 19.96 -7.80 -16.09
CA ARG A 68 18.57 -8.25 -16.33
C ARG A 68 17.78 -8.53 -15.05
N ARG A 69 18.43 -9.03 -14.00
CA ARG A 69 17.77 -9.40 -12.74
C ARG A 69 17.53 -8.21 -11.83
N TYR A 70 18.47 -7.27 -11.78
CA TYR A 70 18.45 -6.19 -10.79
C TYR A 70 18.07 -4.84 -11.39
N GLN A 71 18.07 -4.66 -12.70
CA GLN A 71 17.69 -3.41 -13.35
C GLN A 71 16.31 -2.94 -12.88
N GLY A 72 16.24 -1.66 -12.51
CA GLY A 72 15.06 -1.01 -11.96
C GLY A 72 14.81 -1.26 -10.47
N THR A 73 15.37 -2.32 -9.86
CA THR A 73 15.18 -2.59 -8.42
C THR A 73 16.01 -1.61 -7.58
N ARG A 74 15.70 -1.47 -6.28
CA ARG A 74 16.52 -0.66 -5.36
C ARG A 74 18.00 -1.05 -5.40
N LEU A 75 18.25 -2.36 -5.35
CA LEU A 75 19.62 -2.88 -5.36
C LEU A 75 20.30 -2.62 -6.71
N GLY A 76 19.57 -2.71 -7.83
CA GLY A 76 20.10 -2.36 -9.14
C GLY A 76 20.45 -0.88 -9.25
N ARG A 77 19.59 0.02 -8.78
CA ARG A 77 19.89 1.45 -8.82
C ARG A 77 21.09 1.84 -7.96
N GLN A 78 21.23 1.20 -6.80
CA GLN A 78 22.39 1.40 -5.95
C GLN A 78 23.69 0.80 -6.56
N GLU A 79 23.64 -0.43 -7.07
CA GLU A 79 24.84 -1.19 -7.47
C GLU A 79 25.18 -1.10 -8.97
N LEU A 80 24.19 -0.87 -9.83
CA LEU A 80 24.34 -0.71 -11.29
C LEU A 80 24.33 0.76 -11.70
N ASP A 81 23.45 1.58 -11.16
CA ASP A 81 23.29 2.99 -11.57
C ASP A 81 24.06 3.98 -10.67
N ALA A 82 24.62 3.49 -9.56
CA ALA A 82 25.35 4.29 -8.56
C ALA A 82 24.51 5.45 -7.99
N GLU A 83 23.22 5.22 -7.79
CA GLU A 83 22.29 6.17 -7.18
C GLU A 83 22.30 6.06 -5.65
N LEU A 84 22.35 7.22 -4.97
CA LEU A 84 22.14 7.28 -3.53
C LEU A 84 20.64 7.38 -3.26
N LEU A 85 20.03 6.28 -2.83
CA LEU A 85 18.61 6.23 -2.49
C LEU A 85 18.43 6.52 -1.00
N GLU A 86 17.77 7.62 -0.67
CA GLU A 86 17.41 7.97 0.71
C GLU A 86 15.92 7.66 0.94
N ASP A 87 15.61 6.93 2.00
CA ASP A 87 14.22 6.76 2.41
C ASP A 87 13.81 8.02 3.19
N VAL A 88 12.73 8.68 2.78
CA VAL A 88 12.18 9.83 3.49
C VAL A 88 11.69 9.38 4.87
N ALA A 89 12.12 10.07 5.94
CA ALA A 89 11.65 9.75 7.28
C ALA A 89 10.13 9.94 7.38
N GLY A 90 9.40 8.90 7.79
CA GLY A 90 7.93 8.90 7.80
C GLY A 90 7.30 8.65 6.43
N SER A 91 8.06 8.10 5.47
CA SER A 91 7.51 7.67 4.18
C SER A 91 6.40 6.63 4.35
N LEU A 92 5.31 6.79 3.59
CA LEU A 92 4.18 5.86 3.54
C LEU A 92 4.55 4.54 2.86
N TRP A 93 5.49 4.57 1.91
CA TRP A 93 5.96 3.37 1.20
C TRP A 93 7.46 3.18 1.35
N GLN A 94 7.84 1.95 1.69
CA GLN A 94 9.25 1.56 1.73
C GLN A 94 9.59 0.75 0.48
N LEU A 95 10.57 1.21 -0.29
CA LEU A 95 11.00 0.52 -1.51
C LEU A 95 11.44 -0.93 -1.23
N ALA A 96 12.08 -1.19 -0.09
CA ALA A 96 12.45 -2.53 0.35
C ALA A 96 11.24 -3.47 0.51
N LYS A 97 10.09 -2.95 0.96
CA LYS A 97 8.85 -3.72 1.10
C LYS A 97 8.22 -4.02 -0.25
N ILE A 98 8.20 -3.04 -1.16
CA ILE A 98 7.75 -3.22 -2.55
C ILE A 98 8.58 -4.32 -3.22
N ASP A 99 9.91 -4.23 -3.10
CA ASP A 99 10.83 -5.24 -3.64
C ASP A 99 10.61 -6.63 -3.04
N GLN A 100 10.34 -6.72 -1.73
CA GLN A 100 10.06 -7.99 -1.05
C GLN A 100 8.76 -8.65 -1.56
N LEU A 101 7.74 -7.84 -1.84
CA LEU A 101 6.41 -8.31 -2.27
C LEU A 101 6.27 -8.44 -3.79
N ARG A 102 7.30 -8.05 -4.54
CA ARG A 102 7.31 -8.08 -6.01
C ARG A 102 7.15 -9.50 -6.54
N VAL A 103 6.38 -9.63 -7.60
CA VAL A 103 6.13 -10.91 -8.28
C VAL A 103 6.47 -10.81 -9.77
N ASN A 104 6.81 -11.94 -10.38
CA ASN A 104 7.06 -12.00 -11.83
C ASN A 104 5.78 -12.25 -12.63
N ALA A 105 4.74 -12.77 -11.99
CA ALA A 105 3.43 -13.06 -12.60
C ALA A 105 2.34 -12.93 -11.54
N CYS A 106 1.14 -12.54 -11.97
CA CYS A 106 -0.05 -12.48 -11.13
C CYS A 106 -0.89 -13.77 -11.26
N PRO A 107 -1.69 -14.12 -10.24
CA PRO A 107 -2.72 -15.15 -10.37
C PRO A 107 -3.85 -14.68 -11.31
N PRO A 108 -4.83 -15.55 -11.63
CA PRO A 108 -6.02 -15.13 -12.35
C PRO A 108 -6.67 -13.91 -11.69
N LEU A 109 -6.94 -12.88 -12.49
CA LEU A 109 -7.49 -11.61 -12.03
C LEU A 109 -9.02 -11.66 -12.11
N LYS A 110 -9.68 -11.23 -11.04
CA LYS A 110 -11.13 -11.06 -10.93
C LYS A 110 -11.61 -9.79 -11.62
N ARG A 111 -10.80 -8.74 -11.55
CA ARG A 111 -11.10 -7.41 -12.09
C ARG A 111 -9.82 -6.69 -12.46
N VAL A 112 -9.86 -5.89 -13.52
CA VAL A 112 -8.74 -5.05 -13.97
C VAL A 112 -9.27 -3.64 -14.21
N VAL A 113 -8.51 -2.64 -13.77
CA VAL A 113 -8.86 -1.23 -13.89
C VAL A 113 -7.66 -0.48 -14.45
N VAL A 114 -7.94 0.49 -15.31
CA VAL A 114 -6.96 1.50 -15.74
C VAL A 114 -7.29 2.80 -15.02
N ALA A 115 -6.33 3.38 -14.33
CA ALA A 115 -6.46 4.70 -13.73
C ALA A 115 -5.66 5.72 -14.53
N LEU A 116 -6.24 6.90 -14.68
CA LEU A 116 -5.70 8.03 -15.42
C LEU A 116 -5.72 9.28 -14.51
N ASP A 117 -4.56 9.85 -14.23
CA ASP A 117 -4.43 11.22 -13.71
C ASP A 117 -4.00 12.12 -14.88
N PRO A 118 -4.94 12.83 -15.54
CA PRO A 118 -4.66 13.54 -16.78
C PRO A 118 -3.88 14.83 -16.51
N SER A 119 -2.97 15.19 -17.41
CA SER A 119 -2.37 16.53 -17.43
C SER A 119 -3.06 17.44 -18.46
N GLY A 120 -3.15 18.73 -18.12
CA GLY A 120 -3.99 19.71 -18.82
C GLY A 120 -3.33 20.49 -19.96
N THR A 121 -2.01 20.47 -20.09
CA THR A 121 -1.27 21.24 -21.10
C THR A 121 -0.36 20.34 -21.93
N GLY A 122 -0.29 20.58 -23.24
CA GLY A 122 0.64 19.88 -24.15
C GLY A 122 2.03 20.53 -24.18
N ASP A 123 2.38 21.31 -23.16
CA ASP A 123 3.66 22.00 -23.08
C ASP A 123 4.76 21.06 -22.59
N PRO A 124 6.03 21.24 -23.01
CA PRO A 124 7.14 20.43 -22.52
C PRO A 124 7.42 20.56 -21.02
N GLU A 125 6.93 21.63 -20.39
CA GLU A 125 6.95 21.86 -18.94
C GLU A 125 5.66 21.39 -18.25
N ALA A 126 4.72 20.80 -18.99
CA ALA A 126 3.48 20.29 -18.41
C ALA A 126 3.75 19.11 -17.48
N ASP A 127 2.92 19.03 -16.45
CA ASP A 127 2.88 17.86 -15.56
C ASP A 127 2.65 16.58 -16.35
N GLU A 128 3.19 15.49 -15.84
CA GLU A 128 3.05 14.18 -16.44
C GLU A 128 1.63 13.63 -16.29
N ALA A 129 1.12 12.95 -17.31
CA ALA A 129 -0.13 12.21 -17.20
C ALA A 129 0.13 10.82 -16.60
N GLY A 130 -0.43 10.57 -15.42
CA GLY A 130 -0.37 9.27 -14.74
C GLY A 130 -1.28 8.26 -15.42
N ILE A 131 -0.78 7.11 -15.86
CA ILE A 131 -1.57 6.01 -16.42
C ILE A 131 -1.09 4.70 -15.81
N VAL A 132 -1.89 4.11 -14.92
CA VAL A 132 -1.52 2.88 -14.21
C VAL A 132 -2.61 1.82 -14.34
N VAL A 133 -2.20 0.59 -14.65
CA VAL A 133 -3.09 -0.57 -14.73
C VAL A 133 -2.91 -1.42 -13.49
N CYS A 134 -4.00 -1.68 -12.76
CA CYS A 134 -4.01 -2.60 -11.64
C CYS A 134 -5.08 -3.69 -11.81
N GLY A 135 -4.87 -4.84 -11.18
CA GLY A 135 -5.82 -5.93 -11.10
C GLY A 135 -6.07 -6.40 -9.68
N LEU A 136 -7.25 -6.94 -9.43
CA LEU A 136 -7.59 -7.67 -8.20
C LEU A 136 -7.45 -9.16 -8.48
N GLY A 137 -6.55 -9.84 -7.77
CA GLY A 137 -6.34 -11.28 -7.89
C GLY A 137 -7.47 -12.11 -7.28
N ALA A 138 -7.55 -13.38 -7.67
CA ALA A 138 -8.49 -14.33 -7.07
C ALA A 138 -8.32 -14.49 -5.54
N ASP A 139 -7.15 -14.15 -5.03
CA ASP A 139 -6.73 -14.13 -3.63
C ASP A 139 -7.08 -12.83 -2.88
N GLU A 140 -7.81 -11.90 -3.48
CA GLU A 140 -8.18 -10.60 -2.89
C GLU A 140 -6.97 -9.67 -2.64
N HIS A 141 -5.90 -9.86 -3.41
CA HIS A 141 -4.72 -9.00 -3.42
C HIS A 141 -4.69 -8.10 -4.66
N GLY A 142 -4.09 -6.92 -4.54
CA GLY A 142 -3.89 -5.98 -5.62
C GLY A 142 -2.60 -6.26 -6.39
N TYR A 143 -2.65 -6.14 -7.71
CA TYR A 143 -1.51 -6.34 -8.60
C TYR A 143 -1.34 -5.13 -9.50
N VAL A 144 -0.21 -4.44 -9.40
CA VAL A 144 0.18 -3.38 -10.34
C VAL A 144 0.76 -4.06 -11.58
N LEU A 145 0.08 -3.90 -12.72
CA LEU A 145 0.37 -4.64 -13.95
C LEU A 145 1.20 -3.82 -14.94
N ALA A 146 0.98 -2.50 -14.99
CA ALA A 146 1.71 -1.61 -15.88
C ALA A 146 1.70 -0.17 -15.36
N ASP A 147 2.80 0.53 -15.58
CA ASP A 147 2.91 1.98 -15.52
C ASP A 147 3.19 2.49 -16.94
N LEU A 148 2.24 3.23 -17.50
CA LEU A 148 2.25 3.79 -18.85
C LEU A 148 2.26 5.32 -18.81
N SER A 149 2.65 5.89 -17.68
CA SER A 149 2.62 7.34 -17.45
C SER A 149 3.73 8.05 -18.22
N GLY A 150 3.46 9.30 -18.61
CA GLY A 150 4.38 10.10 -19.41
C GLY A 150 3.81 11.46 -19.80
N GLN A 151 4.65 12.27 -20.42
CA GLN A 151 4.23 13.58 -20.95
C GLN A 151 3.45 13.37 -22.24
N TYR A 152 2.16 13.64 -22.20
CA TYR A 152 1.24 13.38 -23.30
C TYR A 152 0.26 14.53 -23.48
N SER A 153 -0.08 14.84 -24.73
CA SER A 153 -1.24 15.67 -25.02
C SER A 153 -2.56 14.95 -24.66
N PRO A 154 -3.69 15.67 -24.52
CA PRO A 154 -4.99 15.07 -24.24
C PRO A 154 -5.38 13.87 -25.11
N ASN A 155 -5.13 13.97 -26.42
CA ASN A 155 -5.44 12.89 -27.34
C ASN A 155 -4.49 11.70 -27.23
N GLU A 156 -3.25 11.91 -26.76
CA GLU A 156 -2.26 10.86 -26.61
C GLU A 156 -2.51 10.03 -25.35
N TRP A 157 -2.68 10.67 -24.19
CA TRP A 157 -2.98 9.90 -22.98
C TRP A 157 -4.31 9.15 -23.11
N ALA A 158 -5.29 9.68 -23.84
CA ALA A 158 -6.57 9.01 -24.07
C ALA A 158 -6.40 7.73 -24.89
N LYS A 159 -5.62 7.80 -25.98
CA LYS A 159 -5.29 6.62 -26.80
C LYS A 159 -4.52 5.58 -25.99
N ILE A 160 -3.57 6.00 -25.16
CA ILE A 160 -2.77 5.09 -24.33
C ILE A 160 -3.65 4.41 -23.28
N ALA A 161 -4.49 5.16 -22.56
CA ALA A 161 -5.41 4.60 -21.57
C ALA A 161 -6.41 3.61 -22.19
N ILE A 162 -6.95 3.91 -23.37
CA ILE A 162 -7.87 3.03 -24.10
C ILE A 162 -7.14 1.80 -24.64
N ALA A 163 -5.92 1.96 -25.16
CA ALA A 163 -5.11 0.82 -25.58
C ALA A 163 -4.79 -0.10 -24.40
N ALA A 164 -4.48 0.46 -23.23
CA ALA A 164 -4.27 -0.29 -22.00
C ALA A 164 -5.54 -1.03 -21.56
N TYR A 165 -6.70 -0.36 -21.64
CA TYR A 165 -8.00 -0.96 -21.34
C TYR A 165 -8.26 -2.21 -22.19
N HIS A 166 -8.05 -2.12 -23.50
CA HIS A 166 -8.27 -3.26 -24.40
C HIS A 166 -7.20 -4.34 -24.24
N THR A 167 -5.94 -3.96 -24.10
CA THR A 167 -4.80 -4.90 -23.99
C THR A 167 -4.88 -5.75 -22.72
N HIS A 168 -5.30 -5.15 -21.61
CA HIS A 168 -5.39 -5.83 -20.32
C HIS A 168 -6.78 -6.39 -20.02
N GLY A 169 -7.76 -6.21 -20.93
CA GLY A 169 -9.14 -6.62 -20.71
C GLY A 169 -9.76 -5.96 -19.48
N ALA A 170 -9.48 -4.66 -19.30
CA ALA A 170 -9.95 -3.91 -18.14
C ALA A 170 -11.48 -3.75 -18.14
N ASP A 171 -12.05 -3.64 -16.96
CA ASP A 171 -13.48 -3.48 -16.74
C ASP A 171 -13.92 -2.02 -16.85
N ARG A 172 -13.00 -1.07 -16.62
CA ARG A 172 -13.24 0.38 -16.73
C ARG A 172 -11.95 1.19 -16.72
N ILE A 173 -12.09 2.43 -17.18
CA ILE A 173 -11.12 3.51 -16.99
C ILE A 173 -11.64 4.44 -15.89
N ILE A 174 -10.77 4.77 -14.94
CA ILE A 174 -11.04 5.73 -13.86
C ILE A 174 -10.18 6.96 -14.12
N ALA A 175 -10.76 8.15 -14.05
CA ALA A 175 -9.96 9.36 -14.18
C ALA A 175 -10.29 10.43 -13.15
N GLU A 176 -9.25 11.12 -12.68
CA GLU A 176 -9.39 12.27 -11.78
C GLU A 176 -9.93 13.49 -12.55
N GLN A 177 -10.96 14.12 -11.99
CA GLN A 177 -11.72 15.19 -12.64
C GLN A 177 -11.15 16.60 -12.41
N ASN A 178 -9.93 16.71 -11.87
CA ASN A 178 -9.36 18.00 -11.46
C ASN A 178 -9.15 18.98 -12.63
N PHE A 179 -8.93 18.47 -13.85
CA PHE A 179 -8.68 19.28 -15.06
C PHE A 179 -9.93 19.49 -15.92
N GLY A 180 -11.09 19.66 -15.29
CA GLY A 180 -12.36 19.82 -15.98
C GLY A 180 -12.94 18.46 -16.36
N ALA A 181 -13.77 17.92 -15.47
CA ALA A 181 -14.47 16.64 -15.59
C ALA A 181 -15.03 16.35 -17.01
N ALA A 182 -15.65 17.36 -17.62
CA ALA A 182 -16.25 17.25 -18.95
C ALA A 182 -15.21 17.08 -20.07
N MET A 183 -14.02 17.65 -19.93
CA MET A 183 -12.95 17.51 -20.92
C MET A 183 -12.45 16.06 -20.96
N VAL A 184 -12.10 15.48 -19.80
CA VAL A 184 -11.53 14.14 -19.73
C VAL A 184 -12.49 13.09 -20.31
N GLU A 185 -13.75 13.15 -19.90
CA GLU A 185 -14.78 12.25 -20.42
C GLU A 185 -15.00 12.45 -21.93
N SER A 186 -15.09 13.70 -22.39
CA SER A 186 -15.32 13.97 -23.82
C SER A 186 -14.19 13.47 -24.72
N VAL A 187 -12.93 13.62 -24.29
CA VAL A 187 -11.76 13.14 -25.05
C VAL A 187 -11.72 11.61 -25.10
N LEU A 188 -12.00 10.96 -23.96
CA LEU A 188 -12.10 9.50 -23.88
C LEU A 188 -13.22 8.98 -24.78
N ARG A 189 -14.43 9.55 -24.69
CA ARG A 189 -15.60 9.16 -25.48
C ARG A 189 -15.47 9.49 -26.96
N ALA A 190 -14.74 10.55 -27.32
CA ALA A 190 -14.43 10.87 -28.71
C ALA A 190 -13.50 9.83 -29.35
N THR A 191 -12.61 9.22 -28.55
CA THR A 191 -11.69 8.18 -29.01
C THR A 191 -12.38 6.81 -29.07
N ASP A 192 -13.11 6.44 -28.01
CA ASP A 192 -13.91 5.22 -27.96
C ASP A 192 -15.23 5.49 -27.19
N PRO A 193 -16.38 5.52 -27.88
CA PRO A 193 -17.67 5.79 -27.23
C PRO A 193 -18.12 4.71 -26.24
N ASN A 194 -17.59 3.49 -26.34
CA ASN A 194 -18.13 2.32 -25.63
C ASN A 194 -17.39 1.98 -24.32
N ILE A 195 -16.29 2.66 -24.01
CA ILE A 195 -15.51 2.38 -22.79
C ILE A 195 -16.32 2.68 -21.51
N PRO A 196 -16.33 1.78 -20.52
CA PRO A 196 -16.83 2.10 -19.20
C PRO A 196 -15.90 3.12 -18.52
N TYR A 197 -16.42 4.31 -18.24
CA TYR A 197 -15.69 5.41 -17.62
C TYR A 197 -16.27 5.73 -16.24
N ARG A 198 -15.39 5.97 -15.26
CA ARG A 198 -15.75 6.50 -13.94
C ARG A 198 -14.89 7.71 -13.61
N GLY A 199 -15.50 8.88 -13.58
CA GLY A 199 -14.85 10.07 -13.04
C GLY A 199 -14.79 10.02 -11.51
N VAL A 200 -13.67 10.43 -10.94
CA VAL A 200 -13.48 10.59 -9.49
C VAL A 200 -13.00 12.00 -9.17
N THR A 201 -13.43 12.53 -8.03
CA THR A 201 -13.02 13.84 -7.54
C THR A 201 -12.28 13.66 -6.22
N ALA A 202 -11.13 14.32 -6.07
CA ALA A 202 -10.46 14.34 -4.78
C ALA A 202 -11.25 15.18 -3.77
N SER A 203 -11.81 14.54 -2.76
CA SER A 203 -12.45 15.21 -1.61
C SER A 203 -11.49 15.43 -0.44
N ARG A 204 -10.33 14.76 -0.45
CA ARG A 204 -9.30 14.82 0.58
C ARG A 204 -7.94 15.09 -0.05
N GLY A 205 -7.01 15.63 0.75
CA GLY A 205 -5.63 15.86 0.31
C GLY A 205 -4.93 14.57 -0.11
N LYS A 206 -3.93 14.68 -1.00
CA LYS A 206 -3.22 13.55 -1.63
C LYS A 206 -2.72 12.51 -0.62
N VAL A 207 -2.08 12.96 0.46
CA VAL A 207 -1.57 12.07 1.53
C VAL A 207 -2.69 11.28 2.21
N GLN A 208 -3.83 11.92 2.51
CA GLN A 208 -4.98 11.25 3.15
C GLN A 208 -5.66 10.25 2.21
N ARG A 209 -5.56 10.44 0.89
CA ARG A 209 -6.02 9.46 -0.10
C ARG A 209 -5.04 8.28 -0.23
N ALA A 210 -3.75 8.56 -0.10
CA ALA A 210 -2.67 7.59 -0.19
C ALA A 210 -2.58 6.65 1.04
N GLU A 211 -2.85 7.16 2.25
CA GLU A 211 -2.69 6.42 3.50
C GLU A 211 -3.45 5.07 3.55
N PRO A 212 -4.74 4.96 3.15
CA PRO A 212 -5.42 3.67 3.11
C PRO A 212 -4.77 2.66 2.17
N VAL A 213 -4.23 3.12 1.04
CA VAL A 213 -3.53 2.26 0.08
C VAL A 213 -2.19 1.80 0.65
N ALA A 214 -1.44 2.70 1.29
CA ALA A 214 -0.19 2.37 1.98
C ALA A 214 -0.42 1.29 3.05
N ALA A 215 -1.50 1.37 3.82
CA ALA A 215 -1.85 0.35 4.81
C ALA A 215 -2.07 -1.04 4.18
N ILE A 216 -2.64 -1.12 2.97
CA ILE A 216 -2.81 -2.40 2.25
C ILE A 216 -1.45 -2.95 1.76
N TYR A 217 -0.51 -2.08 1.38
CA TYR A 217 0.87 -2.47 1.09
C TYR A 217 1.57 -3.03 2.34
N GLU A 218 1.41 -2.39 3.50
CA GLU A 218 1.99 -2.85 4.76
C GLU A 218 1.49 -4.25 5.15
N GLN A 219 0.20 -4.51 4.92
CA GLN A 219 -0.43 -5.83 5.10
C GLN A 219 0.11 -6.90 4.14
N GLY A 220 0.92 -6.53 3.14
CA GLY A 220 1.46 -7.47 2.16
C GLY A 220 0.45 -7.90 1.09
N ARG A 221 -0.59 -7.09 0.86
CA ARG A 221 -1.71 -7.41 -0.04
C ARG A 221 -1.65 -6.69 -1.38
N VAL A 222 -0.57 -5.96 -1.67
CA VAL A 222 -0.31 -5.37 -2.99
C VAL A 222 1.03 -5.84 -3.52
N HIS A 223 1.07 -6.17 -4.80
CA HIS A 223 2.23 -6.72 -5.49
C HIS A 223 2.49 -5.97 -6.79
N HIS A 224 3.76 -5.68 -7.09
CA HIS A 224 4.16 -5.15 -8.40
C HIS A 224 4.54 -6.32 -9.32
N VAL A 225 3.94 -6.39 -10.52
CA VAL A 225 4.22 -7.42 -11.53
C VAL A 225 5.28 -6.92 -12.49
N GLY A 226 6.54 -7.00 -12.08
CA GLY A 226 7.65 -6.32 -12.76
C GLY A 226 8.14 -5.12 -11.96
N VAL A 227 8.90 -4.22 -12.59
CA VAL A 227 9.57 -3.10 -11.92
C VAL A 227 9.14 -1.78 -12.56
N PHE A 228 8.65 -0.84 -11.73
CA PHE A 228 8.12 0.44 -12.16
C PHE A 228 8.84 1.57 -11.42
N SER A 229 10.11 1.79 -11.75
CA SER A 229 11.01 2.61 -10.92
C SER A 229 10.53 4.04 -10.68
N GLN A 230 9.98 4.71 -11.71
CA GLN A 230 9.49 6.09 -11.59
C GLN A 230 8.26 6.18 -10.67
N LEU A 231 7.29 5.29 -10.88
CA LEU A 231 6.13 5.15 -9.98
C LEU A 231 6.56 4.81 -8.54
N GLU A 232 7.50 3.88 -8.37
CA GLU A 232 7.99 3.46 -7.06
C GLU A 232 8.71 4.60 -6.34
N ASP A 233 9.42 5.45 -7.07
CA ASP A 233 10.03 6.67 -6.53
C ASP A 233 8.98 7.64 -6.01
N GLU A 234 7.97 7.96 -6.82
CA GLU A 234 6.87 8.83 -6.38
C GLU A 234 6.19 8.29 -5.12
N LEU A 235 5.96 6.98 -5.03
CA LEU A 235 5.38 6.37 -3.82
C LEU A 235 6.27 6.59 -2.59
N THR A 236 7.58 6.43 -2.71
CA THR A 236 8.49 6.60 -1.56
C THR A 236 8.63 8.06 -1.10
N LEU A 237 8.25 9.02 -1.95
CA LEU A 237 8.24 10.45 -1.64
C LEU A 237 6.97 10.91 -0.90
N PHE A 238 5.94 10.05 -0.78
CA PHE A 238 4.83 10.31 0.13
C PHE A 238 5.26 10.11 1.57
N SER A 239 5.06 11.11 2.41
CA SER A 239 5.28 11.05 3.86
C SER A 239 4.02 11.45 4.64
N THR A 240 4.01 11.17 5.93
CA THR A 240 2.96 11.64 6.84
C THR A 240 2.84 13.17 6.90
N ALA A 241 3.89 13.90 6.52
CA ALA A 241 3.91 15.37 6.50
C ALA A 241 3.49 15.98 5.14
N GLY A 242 3.39 15.17 4.08
CA GLY A 242 3.22 15.70 2.72
C GLY A 242 3.88 14.82 1.65
N TYR A 243 3.63 15.17 0.39
CA TYR A 243 4.43 14.69 -0.73
C TYR A 243 5.72 15.54 -0.82
N MET A 244 6.87 14.89 -0.88
CA MET A 244 8.19 15.54 -0.81
C MET A 244 8.91 15.63 -2.16
N GLY A 245 8.26 15.23 -3.26
CA GLY A 245 8.81 15.32 -4.61
C GLY A 245 8.55 16.66 -5.28
N ASP A 246 9.35 16.96 -6.30
CA ASP A 246 9.11 18.10 -7.19
C ASP A 246 7.94 17.79 -8.13
N GLY A 247 7.01 18.74 -8.28
CA GLY A 247 5.82 18.58 -9.14
C GLY A 247 4.68 17.75 -8.53
N SER A 248 3.71 17.39 -9.37
CA SER A 248 2.56 16.56 -8.98
C SER A 248 2.90 15.06 -9.08
N PRO A 249 2.58 14.22 -8.08
CA PRO A 249 2.78 12.77 -8.13
C PRO A 249 1.75 12.06 -9.02
N GLY A 250 1.75 12.34 -10.33
CA GLY A 250 0.72 11.85 -11.24
C GLY A 250 0.65 10.32 -11.32
N ARG A 251 1.80 9.63 -11.32
CA ARG A 251 1.85 8.16 -11.39
C ARG A 251 1.29 7.55 -10.12
N ALA A 252 1.74 8.05 -8.96
CA ALA A 252 1.29 7.56 -7.67
C ALA A 252 -0.18 7.91 -7.38
N ASP A 253 -0.66 9.09 -7.78
CA ASP A 253 -2.08 9.48 -7.69
C ASP A 253 -2.95 8.52 -8.53
N ALA A 254 -2.54 8.22 -9.77
CA ALA A 254 -3.23 7.23 -10.61
C ALA A 254 -3.23 5.83 -9.96
N LEU A 255 -2.11 5.36 -9.43
CA LEU A 255 -2.05 4.07 -8.71
C LEU A 255 -2.98 4.04 -7.49
N VAL A 256 -3.00 5.11 -6.69
CA VAL A 256 -3.86 5.24 -5.51
C VAL A 256 -5.33 5.12 -5.92
N TRP A 257 -5.75 5.79 -7.00
CA TRP A 257 -7.11 5.65 -7.53
C TRP A 257 -7.42 4.22 -7.99
N CYS A 258 -6.49 3.60 -8.70
CA CYS A 258 -6.64 2.25 -9.23
C CYS A 258 -6.85 1.23 -8.10
N LEU A 259 -6.00 1.25 -7.08
CA LEU A 259 -6.09 0.34 -5.94
C LEU A 259 -7.26 0.68 -5.02
N THR A 260 -7.62 1.96 -4.87
CA THR A 260 -8.80 2.36 -4.11
C THR A 260 -10.07 1.80 -4.75
N ASP A 261 -10.22 1.91 -6.07
CA ASP A 261 -11.39 1.35 -6.74
C ASP A 261 -11.42 -0.17 -6.64
N LEU A 262 -10.28 -0.86 -6.75
CA LEU A 262 -10.21 -2.33 -6.69
C LEU A 262 -10.42 -2.90 -5.29
N MET A 263 -9.73 -2.35 -4.29
CA MET A 263 -9.57 -2.97 -2.98
C MET A 263 -10.30 -2.25 -1.85
N ASN A 264 -10.66 -0.97 -2.05
CA ASN A 264 -11.32 -0.16 -1.04
C ASN A 264 -12.81 0.05 -1.34
N GLN A 265 -13.42 -0.85 -2.13
CA GLN A 265 -14.88 -0.86 -2.21
C GLN A 265 -15.45 -1.37 -0.89
N PRO A 266 -16.53 -0.76 -0.38
CA PRO A 266 -17.29 -1.38 0.69
C PRO A 266 -17.70 -2.77 0.21
N MET A 267 -17.29 -3.81 0.94
CA MET A 267 -17.72 -5.18 0.70
C MET A 267 -19.25 -5.19 0.56
N ASN A 268 -19.76 -5.56 -0.61
CA ASN A 268 -21.20 -5.64 -0.91
C ASN A 268 -22.00 -6.55 0.06
N SER A 269 -21.31 -7.31 0.93
CA SER A 269 -21.92 -8.22 1.91
C SER A 269 -22.20 -7.58 3.28
N TYR A 270 -21.89 -6.30 3.50
CA TYR A 270 -22.20 -5.57 4.74
C TYR A 270 -23.44 -4.66 4.62
N GLY A 271 -24.36 -4.93 3.70
CA GLY A 271 -25.55 -4.09 3.47
C GLY A 271 -26.35 -3.80 4.74
N VAL A 272 -26.34 -4.71 5.72
CA VAL A 272 -26.98 -4.51 7.03
C VAL A 272 -26.20 -3.53 7.92
N PHE A 273 -24.87 -3.65 7.98
CA PHE A 273 -24.04 -2.80 8.85
C PHE A 273 -23.89 -1.38 8.31
N GLU A 274 -23.77 -1.20 6.99
CA GLU A 274 -23.78 0.13 6.36
C GLU A 274 -25.16 0.80 6.48
N TYR A 275 -26.25 0.05 6.29
CA TYR A 275 -27.59 0.56 6.55
C TYR A 275 -27.75 1.07 7.99
N TYR A 276 -27.28 0.32 8.99
CA TYR A 276 -27.34 0.77 10.39
C TYR A 276 -26.40 1.93 10.68
N ARG A 277 -25.24 2.02 10.02
CA ARG A 277 -24.31 3.16 10.15
C ARG A 277 -24.92 4.44 9.56
N GLN A 278 -25.47 4.37 8.35
CA GLN A 278 -26.14 5.50 7.69
C GLN A 278 -27.35 5.94 8.48
N ARG A 279 -28.19 5.01 8.92
CA ARG A 279 -29.37 5.31 9.74
C ARG A 279 -29.01 5.90 11.11
N ALA A 280 -27.90 5.48 11.71
CA ALA A 280 -27.39 6.09 12.94
C ALA A 280 -26.83 7.51 12.70
N ALA A 281 -26.17 7.75 11.57
CA ALA A 281 -25.69 9.08 11.18
C ALA A 281 -26.85 10.04 10.84
N GLU A 282 -27.90 9.55 10.17
CA GLU A 282 -29.13 10.30 9.90
C GLU A 282 -29.87 10.67 11.18
N ILE A 283 -29.97 9.75 12.15
CA ILE A 283 -30.56 10.03 13.46
C ILE A 283 -29.72 11.06 14.22
N ALA A 284 -28.40 10.90 14.23
CA ALA A 284 -27.51 11.86 14.90
C ALA A 284 -27.55 13.25 14.25
N ALA A 285 -27.72 13.34 12.92
CA ALA A 285 -27.87 14.60 12.22
C ALA A 285 -29.24 15.25 12.45
N ALA A 286 -30.30 14.44 12.57
CA ALA A 286 -31.64 14.92 12.92
C ALA A 286 -31.71 15.40 14.38
N GLU A 287 -30.99 14.76 15.30
CA GLU A 287 -30.89 15.20 16.70
C GLU A 287 -30.16 16.53 16.87
N THR A 288 -29.32 16.95 15.91
CA THR A 288 -28.63 18.25 15.95
C THR A 288 -29.42 19.43 15.36
N ASP A 289 -30.51 19.17 14.62
CA ASP A 289 -31.33 20.22 13.99
C ASP A 289 -32.56 20.62 14.84
N ASP A 290 -32.88 19.87 15.90
CA ASP A 290 -34.05 20.09 16.76
C ASP A 290 -33.76 20.93 18.04
N ASP A 291 -32.54 21.48 18.19
CA ASP A 291 -32.11 22.22 19.41
C ASP A 291 -32.24 23.76 19.32
N GLU A 292 -32.79 24.32 18.24
CA GLU A 292 -33.18 25.74 18.17
C GLU A 292 -34.70 25.87 18.01
N ASP A 293 -35.33 26.51 19.01
CA ASP A 293 -36.76 26.85 19.16
C ASP A 293 -37.67 25.80 19.82
N ASP A 294 -37.76 25.82 21.16
CA ASP A 294 -39.05 26.05 21.87
C ASP A 294 -38.90 26.04 23.41
N GLU A 295 -39.09 27.21 24.03
CA GLU A 295 -39.43 27.32 25.45
C GLU A 295 -40.93 27.01 25.63
N ALA A 296 -41.26 26.00 26.47
CA ALA A 296 -42.29 25.95 27.54
C ALA A 296 -42.91 24.52 27.71
N PRO A 297 -43.67 24.22 28.79
CA PRO A 297 -43.26 23.24 29.79
C PRO A 297 -44.18 21.99 29.86
N SER A 298 -43.81 21.03 30.73
CA SER A 298 -44.65 20.02 31.40
C SER A 298 -44.42 18.53 31.08
N ASP A 299 -44.18 17.79 32.17
CA ASP A 299 -44.51 16.39 32.45
C ASP A 299 -44.27 15.32 31.36
N ARG A 300 -43.01 14.87 31.24
CA ARG A 300 -42.70 13.51 30.76
C ARG A 300 -41.98 12.72 31.86
N PRO A 301 -42.49 11.56 32.31
CA PRO A 301 -41.79 10.74 33.30
C PRO A 301 -40.54 10.12 32.66
N SER A 302 -39.38 10.31 33.30
CA SER A 302 -38.09 9.80 32.84
C SER A 302 -38.08 8.27 32.79
N VAL A 303 -38.01 7.68 31.60
CA VAL A 303 -37.80 6.23 31.41
C VAL A 303 -36.30 5.94 31.33
N ILE A 304 -35.56 6.27 32.39
CA ILE A 304 -34.22 5.71 32.63
C ILE A 304 -34.16 5.39 34.13
N ALA A 305 -34.28 4.11 34.46
CA ALA A 305 -34.02 3.66 35.84
C ALA A 305 -32.54 3.91 36.17
N PRO A 306 -32.19 4.38 37.38
CA PRO A 306 -30.80 4.63 37.75
C PRO A 306 -29.93 3.38 37.61
N VAL A 307 -28.68 3.57 37.15
CA VAL A 307 -27.64 2.55 36.91
C VAL A 307 -27.41 1.58 38.09
N ALA A 308 -27.90 1.90 39.29
CA ALA A 308 -27.90 1.02 40.45
C ALA A 308 -28.75 -0.25 40.31
N ASP A 309 -29.69 -0.33 39.37
CA ASP A 309 -30.62 -1.45 39.27
C ASP A 309 -30.12 -2.63 38.41
N TRP A 310 -29.10 -2.39 37.58
CA TRP A 310 -28.54 -3.42 36.70
C TRP A 310 -27.69 -4.47 37.45
N ARG A 311 -26.92 -4.05 38.46
CA ARG A 311 -26.11 -4.97 39.29
C ARG A 311 -26.96 -5.97 40.05
N ARG A 312 -28.11 -5.56 40.60
CA ARG A 312 -29.03 -6.46 41.32
C ARG A 312 -29.70 -7.50 40.43
N ARG A 313 -29.97 -7.17 39.16
CA ARG A 313 -30.51 -8.15 38.19
C ARG A 313 -29.45 -9.14 37.74
N TYR A 314 -28.21 -8.69 37.56
CA TYR A 314 -27.10 -9.55 37.17
C TYR A 314 -26.72 -10.57 38.26
N ASP A 315 -26.68 -10.14 39.53
CA ASP A 315 -26.38 -11.04 40.65
C ASP A 315 -27.48 -12.09 40.91
N ARG A 316 -28.75 -11.80 40.57
CA ARG A 316 -29.85 -12.79 40.62
C ARG A 316 -29.76 -13.85 39.53
N LEU A 317 -29.12 -13.55 38.40
CA LEU A 317 -28.94 -14.52 37.32
C LEU A 317 -27.81 -15.51 37.63
N LEU A 318 -26.78 -15.07 38.35
CA LEU A 318 -25.63 -15.91 38.75
C LEU A 318 -25.91 -16.83 39.95
N THR A 319 -26.99 -16.59 40.70
CA THR A 319 -27.37 -17.35 41.90
C THR A 319 -28.49 -18.37 41.65
N ARG A 320 -28.93 -18.55 40.40
CA ARG A 320 -29.90 -19.60 40.06
C ARG A 320 -29.22 -20.98 40.08
N PRO A 321 -29.69 -21.96 40.88
CA PRO A 321 -29.19 -23.32 40.78
C PRO A 321 -29.56 -23.92 39.42
N THR A 322 -28.59 -24.57 38.78
CA THR A 322 -28.75 -25.31 37.53
C THR A 322 -29.81 -26.42 37.69
N PRO A 323 -30.74 -26.60 36.75
CA PRO A 323 -31.65 -27.74 36.80
C PRO A 323 -30.86 -29.04 36.65
N SER A 324 -31.11 -30.00 37.53
CA SER A 324 -30.61 -31.37 37.42
C SER A 324 -31.15 -32.02 36.15
N HIS A 325 -30.25 -32.44 35.26
CA HIS A 325 -30.57 -33.26 34.08
C HIS A 325 -30.96 -34.68 34.54
N PRO A 326 -32.02 -35.32 34.00
CA PRO A 326 -32.32 -36.71 34.30
C PRO A 326 -31.34 -37.66 33.57
N ASP A 327 -31.09 -38.79 34.21
CA ASP A 327 -30.08 -39.82 33.96
C ASP A 327 -29.91 -40.24 32.49
N LEU A 328 -28.66 -40.21 32.02
CA LEU A 328 -28.22 -40.94 30.81
C LEU A 328 -27.54 -42.25 31.26
N PRO A 329 -27.83 -43.40 30.63
CA PRO A 329 -27.22 -44.67 31.01
C PRO A 329 -25.72 -44.69 30.69
N GLU A 330 -24.92 -45.21 31.63
CA GLU A 330 -23.49 -45.46 31.45
C GLU A 330 -23.26 -46.35 30.22
N THR A 331 -22.43 -45.87 29.29
CA THR A 331 -21.95 -46.65 28.15
C THR A 331 -20.50 -47.03 28.37
N ASP A 332 -20.28 -48.35 28.38
CA ASP A 332 -19.00 -49.05 28.53
C ASP A 332 -18.01 -48.65 27.41
N PRO A 333 -16.78 -48.18 27.73
CA PRO A 333 -15.87 -47.61 26.74
C PRO A 333 -15.24 -48.58 25.74
N GLU A 334 -15.63 -49.86 25.70
CA GLU A 334 -15.08 -50.85 24.75
C GLU A 334 -15.97 -51.21 23.53
N LYS A 335 -17.11 -50.52 23.31
CA LYS A 335 -17.94 -50.79 22.11
C LYS A 335 -18.56 -49.54 21.49
N ILE A 336 -17.83 -48.88 20.58
CA ILE A 336 -18.48 -48.11 19.50
C ILE A 336 -17.73 -48.37 18.18
N GLU A 337 -18.36 -49.19 17.35
CA GLU A 337 -17.98 -49.46 15.96
C GLU A 337 -18.22 -48.24 15.06
N HIS A 338 -17.41 -48.18 14.00
CA HIS A 338 -17.47 -47.21 12.90
C HIS A 338 -18.88 -47.04 12.31
N VAL A 339 -19.36 -45.79 12.27
CA VAL A 339 -20.29 -45.33 11.24
C VAL A 339 -19.82 -43.99 10.70
N ASN A 340 -19.35 -44.01 9.46
CA ASN A 340 -18.94 -42.86 8.67
C ASN A 340 -20.17 -42.09 8.17
N GLY A 341 -20.18 -40.76 8.33
CA GLY A 341 -21.22 -39.92 7.75
C GLY A 341 -20.98 -38.43 7.94
N CYS A 342 -20.19 -37.84 7.03
CA CYS A 342 -20.25 -36.44 6.59
C CYS A 342 -19.89 -35.32 7.60
N GLY A 343 -18.87 -34.51 7.26
CA GLY A 343 -18.77 -33.10 7.71
C GLY A 343 -17.50 -32.70 8.46
N MET A 344 -16.63 -31.96 7.76
CA MET A 344 -15.68 -30.94 8.25
C MET A 344 -15.54 -30.70 9.78
N LYS A 345 -14.32 -30.87 10.32
CA LYS A 345 -13.43 -29.80 10.88
C LYS A 345 -12.30 -30.35 11.79
N SER A 346 -11.18 -29.61 11.79
CA SER A 346 -10.27 -29.35 12.92
C SER A 346 -8.83 -29.94 12.89
N GLU A 347 -7.96 -29.29 12.11
CA GLU A 347 -6.49 -29.32 12.29
C GLU A 347 -6.01 -28.32 13.38
N TYR A 348 -6.79 -28.13 14.45
CA TYR A 348 -6.41 -27.26 15.57
C TYR A 348 -6.05 -28.00 16.86
N ALA A 349 -6.02 -29.34 16.87
CA ALA A 349 -5.73 -30.13 18.07
C ALA A 349 -4.30 -30.71 18.15
N ARG A 350 -3.42 -30.49 17.16
CA ARG A 350 -2.05 -31.05 17.17
C ARG A 350 -0.93 -30.08 17.57
N GLY A 351 -1.17 -28.77 17.58
CA GLY A 351 -0.14 -27.79 18.00
C GLY A 351 -0.04 -27.55 19.51
N SER A 352 -1.09 -27.85 20.28
CA SER A 352 -1.15 -27.49 21.71
C SER A 352 -0.44 -28.51 22.64
N LEU A 353 -0.26 -29.75 22.18
CA LEU A 353 0.39 -30.82 22.96
C LEU A 353 1.92 -30.89 22.78
N GLU A 354 2.48 -30.28 21.72
CA GLU A 354 3.94 -30.20 21.51
C GLU A 354 4.57 -29.01 22.23
N TRP A 355 3.82 -27.92 22.43
CA TRP A 355 4.27 -26.76 23.21
C TRP A 355 4.43 -27.08 24.71
N GLN A 356 3.55 -27.92 25.29
CA GLN A 356 3.63 -28.33 26.70
C GLN A 356 4.80 -29.30 26.99
N ARG A 357 5.31 -30.04 26.00
CA ARG A 357 6.47 -30.94 26.21
C ARG A 357 7.82 -30.21 26.15
N GLN A 358 7.95 -29.14 25.38
CA GLN A 358 9.20 -28.38 25.29
C GLN A 358 9.46 -27.46 26.50
N GLN A 359 8.41 -27.02 27.22
CA GLN A 359 8.55 -26.22 28.44
C GLN A 359 8.99 -27.04 29.67
N GLN A 360 8.92 -28.38 29.65
CA GLN A 360 9.34 -29.24 30.76
C GLN A 360 10.77 -29.79 30.64
N GLN A 361 11.49 -29.53 29.54
CA GLN A 361 12.88 -29.99 29.34
C GLN A 361 13.95 -28.89 29.50
N GLY A 362 13.57 -27.68 29.87
CA GLY A 362 14.51 -26.55 30.09
C GLY A 362 14.92 -26.30 31.54
N ASN A 363 14.59 -27.20 32.48
CA ASN A 363 14.94 -27.02 33.89
C ASN A 363 15.48 -28.33 34.50
N ARG A 364 16.67 -28.74 34.05
CA ARG A 364 17.58 -29.66 34.75
C ARG A 364 19.03 -29.36 34.40
#